data_AF-M0GLV6-F1
#
_entry.id   AF-M0GLV6-F1
#
_cell.length_a   1.000
_cell.length_b   1.000
_cell.length_c   1.000
_cell.angle_alpha   90.00
_cell.angle_beta   90.00
_cell.angle_gamma   90.00
#
_symmetry.space_group_name_H-M   'P 1'
#
loop_
_entity.id
_entity.type
_entity.pdbx_description
1 polymer ?
#
loop_
_entity_poly.entity_id
_entity_poly.type
_entity_poly.pdbx_seq_one_letter_code
_entity_poly.pdbx_strand_id
1 'polypeptide(L)'
;MLRLGAMSAIGIGIGIPAVSGSVAATIDCPKTPGYWANHPETWPGDELTIAGVTKSNEDWQEILLDPPRGDKAVIMLKHYIATVLNLRTLQSGCTSATIKYGYYEGYTIEEVKNMAGTWLRHTSSWQNGSKQTSWYANDMDGEKLKDTLDAFNNNPASLGLDCGCDDR
;
A
#
# COMPACT_ATOMS: atom_id res chain seq x y z
N MET A 1 -68.50 6.07 17.72
CA MET A 1 -68.56 7.46 17.23
C MET A 1 -67.22 7.79 16.57
N LEU A 2 -67.26 8.24 15.30
CA LEU A 2 -66.35 9.17 14.60
C LEU A 2 -64.82 8.91 14.67
N ARG A 3 -64.18 8.34 13.64
CA ARG A 3 -63.66 8.92 12.37
C ARG A 3 -62.41 9.83 12.50
N LEU A 4 -61.31 9.31 11.92
CA LEU A 4 -60.49 9.88 10.84
C LEU A 4 -59.69 11.18 11.07
N GLY A 5 -58.36 11.07 10.91
CA GLY A 5 -57.52 12.15 10.37
C GLY A 5 -56.08 12.19 10.89
N ALA A 6 -55.12 11.72 10.07
CA ALA A 6 -53.76 12.29 9.89
C ALA A 6 -52.95 11.32 9.00
N MET A 7 -52.95 11.54 7.69
CA MET A 7 -51.92 12.28 6.94
C MET A 7 -50.83 11.35 6.40
N SER A 8 -50.99 11.11 5.11
CA SER A 8 -49.99 10.57 4.19
C SER A 8 -48.75 11.45 4.19
N ALA A 9 -47.58 10.85 4.38
CA ALA A 9 -46.32 11.37 3.92
C ALA A 9 -45.47 10.18 3.47
N ILE A 10 -45.72 9.74 2.23
CA ILE A 10 -44.77 8.93 1.48
C ILE A 10 -43.62 9.88 1.12
N GLY A 11 -42.71 10.06 2.09
CA GLY A 11 -41.40 10.65 1.83
C GLY A 11 -40.56 9.60 1.12
N ILE A 12 -40.58 9.58 -0.21
CA ILE A 12 -39.55 8.90 -0.99
C ILE A 12 -38.28 9.71 -0.77
N GLY A 13 -37.58 9.42 0.33
CA GLY A 13 -36.19 9.78 0.46
C GLY A 13 -35.44 8.99 -0.59
N ILE A 14 -35.27 9.57 -1.78
CA ILE A 14 -34.28 9.11 -2.74
C ILE A 14 -32.94 9.38 -2.05
N GLY A 15 -32.49 8.42 -1.25
CA GLY A 15 -31.11 8.33 -0.83
C GLY A 15 -30.31 8.17 -2.10
N ILE A 16 -29.74 9.26 -2.60
CA ILE A 16 -28.61 9.14 -3.52
C ILE A 16 -27.52 8.50 -2.65
N PRO A 17 -27.09 7.25 -2.92
CA PRO A 17 -25.85 6.81 -2.30
C PRO A 17 -24.80 7.82 -2.77
N ALA A 18 -24.21 8.56 -1.82
CA ALA A 18 -23.00 9.29 -2.10
C ALA A 18 -21.96 8.23 -2.50
N VAL A 19 -21.83 7.97 -3.79
CA VAL A 19 -20.60 7.43 -4.34
C VAL A 19 -19.57 8.53 -4.10
N SER A 20 -18.92 8.48 -2.92
CA SER A 20 -17.58 9.07 -2.74
C SER A 20 -16.65 8.26 -3.65
N GLY A 21 -16.77 8.51 -4.95
CA GLY A 21 -15.77 8.13 -5.92
C GLY A 21 -14.60 9.06 -5.72
N SER A 22 -13.77 8.80 -4.71
CA SER A 22 -12.43 9.35 -4.65
C SER A 22 -11.71 8.86 -5.89
N VAL A 23 -11.64 9.69 -6.93
CA VAL A 23 -10.87 9.40 -8.13
C VAL A 23 -9.42 9.26 -7.67
N ALA A 24 -8.93 8.03 -7.62
CA ALA A 24 -7.54 7.78 -7.28
C ALA A 24 -6.66 8.56 -8.24
N ALA A 25 -5.75 9.38 -7.71
CA ALA A 25 -4.81 10.08 -8.56
C ALA A 25 -3.92 9.03 -9.23
N THR A 26 -3.91 9.03 -10.56
CA THR A 26 -3.02 8.17 -11.32
C THR A 26 -1.63 8.79 -11.36
N ILE A 27 -0.59 7.97 -11.23
CA ILE A 27 0.81 8.40 -11.27
C ILE A 27 1.55 7.74 -12.44
N ASP A 28 2.53 8.45 -12.98
CA ASP A 28 3.34 7.95 -14.10
C ASP A 28 4.51 7.09 -13.59
N CYS A 29 4.95 7.30 -12.34
CA CYS A 29 6.14 6.69 -11.76
C CYS A 29 5.95 6.22 -10.33
N PRO A 30 6.58 5.09 -9.93
CA PRO A 30 6.55 4.64 -8.54
C PRO A 30 7.05 5.74 -7.62
N LYS A 31 6.33 5.99 -6.53
CA LYS A 31 6.64 6.99 -5.52
C LYS A 31 7.17 6.36 -4.24
N THR A 32 7.98 7.12 -3.52
CA THR A 32 8.65 6.68 -2.30
C THR A 32 7.67 6.66 -1.11
N PRO A 33 8.01 5.96 -0.01
CA PRO A 33 7.22 6.05 1.23
C PRO A 33 7.02 7.49 1.72
N GLY A 34 8.05 8.34 1.58
CA GLY A 34 7.99 9.74 1.96
C GLY A 34 7.04 10.57 1.10
N TYR A 35 6.94 10.30 -0.21
CA TYR A 35 5.94 10.96 -1.05
C TYR A 35 4.53 10.60 -0.56
N TRP A 36 4.24 9.30 -0.42
CA TRP A 36 2.91 8.84 -0.03
C TRP A 36 2.48 9.34 1.34
N ALA A 37 3.40 9.43 2.30
CA ALA A 37 3.15 10.00 3.63
C ALA A 37 2.67 11.45 3.58
N ASN A 38 3.13 12.23 2.58
CA ASN A 38 2.85 13.65 2.44
C ASN A 38 1.72 13.95 1.44
N HIS A 39 1.16 12.92 0.78
CA HIS A 39 0.10 13.08 -0.24
C HIS A 39 -1.06 12.09 0.00
N PRO A 40 -1.65 12.01 1.22
CA PRO A 40 -2.74 11.08 1.52
C PRO A 40 -3.99 11.31 0.65
N GLU A 41 -4.20 12.54 0.17
CA GLU A 41 -5.30 12.93 -0.72
C GLU A 41 -5.26 12.22 -2.09
N THR A 42 -4.10 11.65 -2.44
CA THR A 42 -3.91 10.90 -3.69
C THR A 42 -4.18 9.40 -3.54
N TRP A 43 -4.45 8.92 -2.32
CA TRP A 43 -4.60 7.49 -2.05
C TRP A 43 -5.94 6.97 -2.57
N PRO A 44 -5.97 5.76 -3.18
CA PRO A 44 -7.20 5.17 -3.68
C PRO A 44 -8.10 4.65 -2.55
N GLY A 45 -9.38 5.07 -2.54
CA GLY A 45 -10.39 4.61 -1.58
C GLY A 45 -10.20 5.19 -0.18
N ASP A 46 -11.07 4.80 0.76
CA ASP A 46 -11.06 5.32 2.14
C ASP A 46 -10.25 4.44 3.11
N GLU A 47 -10.03 3.17 2.74
CA GLU A 47 -9.32 2.17 3.52
C GLU A 47 -8.38 1.34 2.64
N LEU A 48 -7.28 0.86 3.26
CA LEU A 48 -6.34 -0.06 2.62
C LEU A 48 -6.16 -1.31 3.45
N THR A 49 -6.05 -2.43 2.74
CA THR A 49 -5.58 -3.70 3.30
C THR A 49 -4.09 -3.84 3.07
N ILE A 50 -3.31 -3.82 4.14
CA ILE A 50 -1.85 -3.93 4.15
C ILE A 50 -1.45 -5.20 4.91
N ALA A 51 -0.77 -6.12 4.22
CA ALA A 51 -0.35 -7.40 4.79
C ALA A 51 -1.47 -8.16 5.54
N GLY A 52 -2.71 -8.03 5.08
CA GLY A 52 -3.90 -8.68 5.67
C GLY A 52 -4.60 -7.92 6.79
N VAL A 53 -4.16 -6.70 7.12
CA VAL A 53 -4.83 -5.81 8.07
C VAL A 53 -5.51 -4.68 7.30
N THR A 54 -6.80 -4.45 7.51
CA THR A 54 -7.55 -3.31 6.92
C THR A 54 -7.66 -2.19 7.95
N LYS A 55 -7.29 -0.97 7.55
CA LYS A 55 -7.38 0.26 8.34
C LYS A 55 -7.69 1.44 7.41
N SER A 56 -8.09 2.58 8.00
CA SER A 56 -8.22 3.84 7.30
C SER A 56 -6.89 4.29 6.68
N ASN A 57 -6.96 5.14 5.66
CA ASN A 57 -5.77 5.75 5.08
C ASN A 57 -4.99 6.58 6.11
N GLU A 58 -5.69 7.25 7.03
CA GLU A 58 -5.10 8.06 8.10
C GLU A 58 -4.21 7.21 9.03
N ASP A 59 -4.69 6.05 9.49
CA ASP A 59 -3.93 5.11 10.31
C ASP A 59 -2.63 4.65 9.62
N TRP A 60 -2.71 4.38 8.31
CA TRP A 60 -1.54 3.98 7.52
C TRP A 60 -0.59 5.15 7.26
N GLN A 61 -1.12 6.35 7.09
CA GLN A 61 -0.32 7.56 6.93
C GLN A 61 0.49 7.85 8.19
N GLU A 62 -0.10 7.71 9.39
CA GLU A 62 0.61 7.86 10.66
C GLU A 62 1.82 6.92 10.75
N ILE A 63 1.66 5.67 10.31
CA ILE A 63 2.76 4.68 10.26
C ILE A 63 3.86 5.13 9.28
N LEU A 64 3.51 5.71 8.13
CA LEU A 64 4.49 6.24 7.20
C LEU A 64 5.24 7.45 7.76
N LEU A 65 4.59 8.27 8.61
CA LEU A 65 5.18 9.45 9.24
C LEU A 65 6.05 9.12 10.46
N ASP A 66 5.68 8.11 11.27
CA ASP A 66 6.43 7.79 12.51
C ASP A 66 7.83 7.24 12.20
N PRO A 67 8.92 7.79 12.76
CA PRO A 67 10.27 7.28 12.52
C PRO A 67 10.39 5.81 12.96
N PRO A 68 10.99 4.92 12.14
CA PRO A 68 11.03 3.48 12.43
C PRO A 68 11.91 3.10 13.63
N ARG A 69 12.78 4.01 14.13
CA ARG A 69 13.68 3.79 15.29
C ARG A 69 14.49 2.47 15.21
N GLY A 70 14.86 2.06 13.99
CA GLY A 70 15.59 0.83 13.71
C GLY A 70 14.76 -0.46 13.77
N ASP A 71 13.44 -0.38 13.92
CA ASP A 71 12.54 -1.52 13.81
C ASP A 71 12.44 -1.96 12.34
N LYS A 72 12.93 -3.17 12.06
CA LYS A 72 12.98 -3.75 10.71
C LYS A 72 11.59 -4.03 10.15
N ALA A 73 10.64 -4.41 11.00
CA ALA A 73 9.27 -4.64 10.60
C ALA A 73 8.59 -3.34 10.18
N VAL A 74 8.81 -2.25 10.91
CA VAL A 74 8.30 -0.92 10.53
C VAL A 74 8.95 -0.43 9.24
N ILE A 75 10.27 -0.63 9.06
CA ILE A 75 10.95 -0.28 7.80
C ILE A 75 10.34 -1.05 6.62
N MET A 76 10.18 -2.37 6.74
CA MET A 76 9.52 -3.19 5.71
C MET A 76 8.11 -2.68 5.42
N LEU A 77 7.32 -2.42 6.47
CA LEU A 77 5.93 -1.99 6.35
C LEU A 77 5.81 -0.68 5.56
N LYS A 78 6.72 0.27 5.77
CA LYS A 78 6.73 1.54 5.02
C LYS A 78 6.96 1.32 3.52
N HIS A 79 7.95 0.51 3.14
CA HIS A 79 8.17 0.18 1.72
C HIS A 79 7.02 -0.64 1.14
N TYR A 80 6.44 -1.55 1.92
CA TYR A 80 5.28 -2.34 1.51
C TYR A 80 4.05 -1.45 1.23
N ILE A 81 3.72 -0.51 2.11
CA ILE A 81 2.59 0.42 1.92
C ILE A 81 2.81 1.24 0.64
N ALA A 82 4.00 1.80 0.45
CA ALA A 82 4.35 2.55 -0.75
C ALA A 82 4.19 1.70 -2.02
N THR A 83 4.63 0.43 -1.98
CA THR A 83 4.47 -0.48 -3.11
C THR A 83 3.00 -0.80 -3.39
N VAL A 84 2.18 -1.03 -2.36
CA VAL A 84 0.73 -1.25 -2.54
C VAL A 84 0.07 -0.05 -3.21
N LEU A 85 0.40 1.16 -2.78
CA LEU A 85 -0.13 2.38 -3.38
C LEU A 85 0.33 2.52 -4.83
N ASN A 86 1.62 2.37 -5.10
CA ASN A 86 2.18 2.38 -6.45
C ASN A 86 1.46 1.40 -7.37
N LEU A 87 1.26 0.14 -6.95
CA LEU A 87 0.57 -0.87 -7.76
C LEU A 87 -0.90 -0.53 -8.06
N ARG A 88 -1.55 0.28 -7.21
CA ARG A 88 -2.95 0.69 -7.41
C ARG A 88 -3.09 1.95 -8.26
N THR A 89 -2.06 2.79 -8.33
CA THR A 89 -2.15 4.11 -8.96
C THR A 89 -1.30 4.25 -10.22
N LEU A 90 -0.33 3.36 -10.44
CA LEU A 90 0.52 3.39 -11.63
C LEU A 90 -0.27 3.15 -12.90
N GLN A 91 -0.11 4.04 -13.87
CA GLN A 91 -0.62 3.79 -15.22
C GLN A 91 0.32 2.92 -16.07
N SER A 92 1.63 2.97 -15.78
CA SER A 92 2.63 2.26 -16.58
C SER A 92 2.57 0.74 -16.37
N GLY A 93 2.81 -0.01 -17.46
CA GLY A 93 2.73 -1.48 -17.47
C GLY A 93 3.89 -2.20 -16.78
N CYS A 94 4.81 -1.48 -16.12
CA CYS A 94 6.01 -2.08 -15.53
C CYS A 94 5.73 -2.96 -14.32
N THR A 95 4.56 -2.81 -13.69
CA THR A 95 4.14 -3.57 -12.50
C THR A 95 3.97 -5.06 -12.79
N SER A 96 3.58 -5.41 -14.03
CA SER A 96 3.49 -6.79 -14.51
C SER A 96 4.79 -7.31 -15.17
N ALA A 97 5.80 -6.45 -15.33
CA ALA A 97 7.06 -6.86 -15.94
C ALA A 97 7.92 -7.64 -14.95
N THR A 98 8.70 -8.57 -15.50
CA THR A 98 9.68 -9.34 -14.73
C THR A 98 10.89 -8.48 -14.39
N ILE A 99 11.33 -8.56 -13.14
CA ILE A 99 12.58 -7.99 -12.64
C ILE A 99 13.74 -8.65 -13.38
N LYS A 100 14.64 -7.83 -13.94
CA LYS A 100 15.80 -8.28 -14.72
C LYS A 100 17.10 -8.32 -13.94
N TYR A 101 17.18 -7.58 -12.82
CA TYR A 101 18.40 -7.44 -12.03
C TYR A 101 18.09 -7.55 -10.53
N GLY A 102 19.05 -8.10 -9.77
CA GLY A 102 18.97 -8.20 -8.32
C GLY A 102 18.58 -9.59 -7.82
N TYR A 103 18.24 -9.69 -6.54
CA TYR A 103 18.00 -10.99 -5.88
C TYR A 103 16.76 -11.72 -6.39
N TYR A 104 15.71 -10.97 -6.74
CA TYR A 104 14.44 -11.49 -7.26
C TYR A 104 14.33 -11.35 -8.78
N GLU A 105 15.46 -11.48 -9.50
CA GLU A 105 15.42 -11.67 -10.96
C GLU A 105 14.47 -12.82 -11.31
N GLY A 106 13.62 -12.62 -12.32
CA GLY A 106 12.63 -13.61 -12.73
C GLY A 106 11.26 -13.47 -12.04
N TYR A 107 11.14 -12.66 -10.99
CA TYR A 107 9.87 -12.37 -10.31
C TYR A 107 9.26 -11.04 -10.79
N THR A 108 7.96 -10.87 -10.57
CA THR A 108 7.27 -9.58 -10.64
C THR A 108 7.33 -8.85 -9.31
N ILE A 109 7.13 -7.52 -9.33
CA ILE A 109 7.08 -6.75 -8.08
C ILE A 109 5.88 -7.15 -7.20
N GLU A 110 4.79 -7.63 -7.81
CA GLU A 110 3.64 -8.11 -7.06
C GLU A 110 3.95 -9.38 -6.26
N GLU A 111 4.70 -10.32 -6.85
CA GLU A 111 5.16 -11.53 -6.14
C GLU A 111 6.08 -11.18 -4.98
N VAL A 112 7.06 -10.29 -5.20
CA VAL A 112 7.96 -9.82 -4.13
C VAL A 112 7.18 -9.11 -3.02
N LYS A 113 6.19 -8.27 -3.37
CA LYS A 113 5.27 -7.67 -2.39
C LYS A 113 4.52 -8.77 -1.63
N ASN A 114 3.99 -9.80 -2.27
CA ASN A 114 3.27 -10.87 -1.58
C ASN A 114 4.17 -11.64 -0.59
N MET A 115 5.44 -11.88 -0.96
CA MET A 115 6.45 -12.44 -0.06
C MET A 115 6.75 -11.51 1.13
N ALA A 116 6.90 -10.20 0.89
CA ALA A 116 7.07 -9.20 1.95
C ALA A 116 5.86 -9.14 2.90
N GLY A 117 4.64 -9.27 2.38
CA GLY A 117 3.42 -9.34 3.19
C GLY A 117 3.36 -10.61 4.05
N THR A 118 3.85 -11.72 3.52
CA THR A 118 4.02 -12.97 4.28
C THR A 118 5.05 -12.79 5.39
N TRP A 119 6.21 -12.19 5.08
CA TRP A 119 7.24 -11.90 6.06
C TRP A 119 6.71 -10.98 7.18
N LEU A 120 5.98 -9.92 6.84
CA LEU A 120 5.36 -9.03 7.83
C LEU A 120 4.38 -9.77 8.75
N ARG A 121 3.46 -10.54 8.17
CA ARG A 121 2.35 -11.16 8.91
C ARG A 121 2.75 -12.39 9.72
N HIS A 122 3.58 -13.26 9.14
CA HIS A 122 3.78 -14.62 9.67
C HIS A 122 5.20 -14.87 10.18
N THR A 123 6.13 -13.98 9.87
CA THR A 123 7.56 -14.21 10.10
C THR A 123 8.14 -13.19 11.08
N SER A 124 7.79 -11.93 10.90
CA SER A 124 8.26 -10.82 11.73
C SER A 124 7.46 -10.66 13.01
N SER A 125 7.98 -9.85 13.92
CA SER A 125 7.31 -9.49 15.17
C SER A 125 6.22 -8.40 15.03
N TRP A 126 5.93 -7.94 13.81
CA TRP A 126 5.03 -6.81 13.55
C TRP A 126 3.68 -6.93 14.26
N GLN A 127 2.98 -8.05 14.07
CA GLN A 127 1.64 -8.25 14.65
C GLN A 127 1.67 -8.44 16.16
N ASN A 128 2.82 -8.81 16.73
CA ASN A 128 2.99 -9.02 18.16
C ASN A 128 3.36 -7.72 18.90
N GLY A 129 3.47 -6.58 18.18
CA GLY A 129 3.83 -5.27 18.74
C GLY A 129 5.25 -5.18 19.30
N SER A 130 6.06 -6.23 19.09
CA SER A 130 7.44 -6.28 19.57
C SER A 130 8.39 -5.77 18.51
N LYS A 131 9.43 -5.05 18.95
CA LYS A 131 10.43 -4.48 18.04
C LYS A 131 11.16 -5.58 17.26
N GLN A 132 11.10 -5.54 15.94
CA GLN A 132 11.90 -6.44 15.11
C GLN A 132 13.31 -5.87 14.92
N THR A 133 14.33 -6.56 15.42
CA THR A 133 15.73 -6.08 15.34
C THR A 133 16.55 -6.74 14.23
N SER A 134 16.12 -7.90 13.74
CA SER A 134 16.77 -8.67 12.67
C SER A 134 15.92 -8.72 11.41
N TRP A 135 16.57 -8.67 10.24
CA TRP A 135 15.92 -8.96 8.96
C TRP A 135 15.65 -10.46 8.75
N TYR A 136 16.55 -11.29 9.28
CA TYR A 136 16.36 -12.73 9.28
C TYR A 136 15.40 -13.14 10.40
N ALA A 137 14.30 -13.77 10.03
CA ALA A 137 13.29 -14.29 10.96
C ALA A 137 12.66 -15.55 10.34
N ASN A 138 12.36 -16.56 11.15
CA ASN A 138 11.75 -17.85 10.73
C ASN A 138 12.23 -18.35 9.36
N ASP A 139 13.55 -18.42 9.17
CA ASP A 139 14.22 -18.88 7.95
C ASP A 139 13.96 -18.09 6.65
N MET A 140 13.47 -16.85 6.78
CA MET A 140 13.40 -15.89 5.70
C MET A 140 14.26 -14.66 5.98
N ASP A 141 15.02 -14.26 4.96
CA ASP A 141 15.73 -12.99 4.94
C ASP A 141 14.82 -11.87 4.41
N GLY A 142 14.31 -11.04 5.33
CA GLY A 142 13.50 -9.87 4.99
C GLY A 142 14.26 -8.73 4.33
N GLU A 143 15.60 -8.72 4.37
CA GLU A 143 16.38 -7.61 3.83
C GLU A 143 16.24 -7.54 2.31
N LYS A 144 16.34 -8.69 1.63
CA LYS A 144 16.21 -8.76 0.16
C LYS A 144 14.84 -8.33 -0.32
N LEU A 145 13.80 -8.70 0.41
CA LEU A 145 12.43 -8.28 0.16
C LEU A 145 12.33 -6.76 0.26
N LYS A 146 12.78 -6.20 1.40
CA LYS A 146 12.76 -4.75 1.64
C LYS A 146 13.53 -4.03 0.54
N ASP A 147 14.76 -4.43 0.24
CA ASP A 147 15.64 -3.75 -0.72
C ASP A 147 15.05 -3.75 -2.13
N THR A 148 14.34 -4.81 -2.51
CA THR A 148 13.67 -4.88 -3.82
C THR A 148 12.44 -3.96 -3.86
N LEU A 149 11.64 -3.91 -2.79
CA LEU A 149 10.54 -2.94 -2.69
C LEU A 149 11.05 -1.48 -2.67
N ASP A 150 12.15 -1.24 -1.95
CA ASP A 150 12.84 0.04 -1.90
C ASP A 150 13.34 0.46 -3.29
N ALA A 151 14.02 -0.44 -4.00
CA ALA A 151 14.46 -0.22 -5.38
C ALA A 151 13.27 0.10 -6.30
N PHE A 152 12.17 -0.65 -6.25
CA PHE A 152 10.99 -0.35 -7.05
C PHE A 152 10.39 1.03 -6.74
N ASN A 153 10.25 1.38 -5.46
CA ASN A 153 9.63 2.63 -5.03
C ASN A 153 10.50 3.87 -5.34
N ASN A 154 11.83 3.72 -5.43
CA ASN A 154 12.78 4.84 -5.63
C ASN A 154 13.40 4.89 -7.04
N ASN A 155 13.79 3.74 -7.59
CA ASN A 155 14.46 3.63 -8.88
C ASN A 155 14.15 2.26 -9.54
N PRO A 156 12.96 2.09 -10.15
CA PRO A 156 12.57 0.82 -10.75
C PRO A 156 13.50 0.38 -11.91
N ALA A 157 14.19 1.33 -12.57
CA ALA A 157 15.18 1.01 -13.59
C ALA A 157 16.38 0.22 -13.04
N SER A 158 16.69 0.35 -11.75
CA SER A 158 17.72 -0.48 -11.09
C SER A 158 17.34 -1.97 -11.03
N LEU A 159 16.05 -2.29 -11.16
CA LEU A 159 15.51 -3.65 -11.30
C LEU A 159 15.35 -4.05 -12.78
N GLY A 160 15.72 -3.17 -13.72
CA GLY A 160 15.50 -3.35 -15.16
C GLY A 160 14.05 -3.17 -15.59
N LEU A 161 13.23 -2.53 -14.76
CA LEU A 161 11.84 -2.22 -15.04
C LEU A 161 11.74 -0.83 -15.69
N ASP A 162 11.12 -0.78 -16.87
CA ASP A 162 10.83 0.47 -17.57
C ASP A 162 9.41 0.92 -17.21
N CYS A 163 9.32 1.86 -16.27
CA CYS A 163 8.05 2.42 -15.80
C CYS A 163 7.64 3.71 -16.52
N GLY A 164 8.31 4.10 -17.62
CA GLY A 164 8.01 5.36 -18.31
C GLY A 164 8.35 6.60 -17.47
N CYS A 165 9.37 6.48 -16.62
CA CYS A 165 9.86 7.59 -15.81
C CYS A 165 10.83 8.44 -16.61
N ASP A 166 10.29 9.40 -17.36
CA ASP A 166 11.09 10.42 -18.01
C ASP A 166 11.79 11.25 -16.92
N ASP A 167 13.12 11.08 -16.85
CA ASP A 167 14.10 11.84 -16.06
C ASP A 167 13.80 12.04 -14.57
N ARG A 168 14.28 11.10 -13.74
CA ARG A 168 14.32 11.22 -12.27
C ARG A 168 15.68 11.69 -11.77
#